data_AF-A0AA47BTX2-F1
#
_entry.id   AF-A0AA47BTX2-F1
#
_cell.length_a   1.000
_cell.length_b   1.000
_cell.length_c   1.000
_cell.angle_alpha   90.00
_cell.angle_beta   90.00
_cell.angle_gamma   90.00
#
_symmetry.space_group_name_H-M   'P 1'
#
loop_
_entity.id
_entity.type
_entity.pdbx_description
1 polymer ?
#
loop_
_entity_poly.entity_id
_entity_poly.type
_entity_poly.pdbx_seq_one_letter_code
_entity_poly.pdbx_strand_id
1 'polypeptide(L)'
;MADTFAKRLFLLGMLAVTWLGAIDAQDANTNAKVVEIIEAYQELLAQELDPSMEDQPAESWNYVSRAINKGFLRFTVDPTDNNLLRGVYFRAMPGSNTTHIVLSQWLVDIWPDYPSMVFSLFSLGVEDAYIFFKDPQAWGVSQINKLDLLLIRIEGYNSAALLIRDRLLPRGYLLSPYESFLLDSYEEDKLASAIMYLERFSSLVAQGLYIATRTFEEKGDADELRDFINSLGEGLLNNRLELPPLSDDATIYPYAVAVHSWLELTPSLISHIHNKNNASPLSFLEVLELEQRYEELREKLETSRIGDMPILIRIHEDIMAGFENEFKL
;
A
#
# COMPACT_ATOMS: atom_id res chain seq x y z
N MET A 1 -4.88 32.23 24.72
CA MET A 1 -5.99 31.87 23.80
C MET A 1 -5.99 32.65 22.48
N ALA A 2 -5.42 33.86 22.38
CA ALA A 2 -5.25 34.55 21.09
C ALA A 2 -4.01 34.11 20.28
N ASP A 3 -3.05 33.43 20.92
CA ASP A 3 -1.72 33.14 20.36
C ASP A 3 -1.67 31.84 19.50
N THR A 4 -2.64 30.95 19.68
CA THR A 4 -2.76 29.70 18.89
C THR A 4 -3.46 29.93 17.55
N PHE A 5 -4.31 30.95 17.46
CA PHE A 5 -5.02 31.31 16.22
C PHE A 5 -4.09 32.06 15.24
N ALA A 6 -3.15 32.86 15.77
CA ALA A 6 -2.11 33.53 14.98
C ALA A 6 -1.13 32.53 14.33
N LYS A 7 -0.87 31.38 14.96
CA LYS A 7 -0.08 30.29 14.35
C LYS A 7 -0.83 29.52 13.27
N ARG A 8 -2.17 29.43 13.36
CA ARG A 8 -3.02 28.85 12.30
C ARG A 8 -3.12 29.77 11.07
N LEU A 9 -3.08 31.08 11.27
CA LEU A 9 -3.05 32.04 10.16
C LEU A 9 -1.69 32.10 9.42
N PHE A 10 -0.60 31.66 10.05
CA PHE A 10 0.71 31.64 9.41
C PHE A 10 0.86 30.51 8.36
N LEU A 11 0.03 29.46 8.46
CA LEU A 11 -0.08 28.40 7.43
C LEU A 11 -0.73 28.91 6.14
N LEU A 12 -1.72 29.82 6.25
CA LEU A 12 -2.41 30.42 5.10
C LEU A 12 -1.49 31.28 4.21
N GLY A 13 -0.36 31.75 4.74
CA GLY A 13 0.59 32.59 3.99
C GLY A 13 1.66 31.84 3.19
N MET A 14 1.87 30.53 3.44
CA MET A 14 2.95 29.75 2.79
C MET A 14 2.47 28.71 1.77
N LEU A 15 1.16 28.47 1.68
CA LEU A 15 0.54 27.73 0.57
C LEU A 15 0.50 28.55 -0.74
N ALA A 16 0.97 29.80 -0.71
CA ALA A 16 1.23 30.61 -1.90
C ALA A 16 2.41 30.05 -2.71
N VAL A 17 2.11 29.05 -3.54
CA VAL A 17 2.58 28.86 -4.92
C VAL A 17 3.94 29.50 -5.24
N THR A 18 5.02 28.73 -5.10
CA THR A 18 6.28 28.96 -5.85
C THR A 18 6.91 27.64 -6.34
N TRP A 19 6.23 27.06 -7.33
CA TRP A 19 6.69 26.87 -8.71
C TRP A 19 8.18 26.59 -9.01
N LEU A 20 8.44 25.51 -9.78
CA LEU A 20 9.48 25.40 -10.82
C LEU A 20 9.27 24.12 -11.68
N GLY A 21 8.84 24.28 -12.93
CA GLY A 21 9.04 23.32 -14.03
C GLY A 21 7.78 22.75 -14.70
N ALA A 22 7.37 23.36 -15.82
CA ALA A 22 6.34 22.93 -16.81
C ALA A 22 4.85 23.10 -16.41
N ILE A 23 4.31 24.31 -16.58
CA ILE A 23 2.90 24.63 -16.78
C ILE A 23 2.86 24.99 -18.26
N ASP A 24 2.39 24.07 -19.08
CA ASP A 24 1.22 24.45 -19.86
C ASP A 24 0.03 24.40 -18.90
N ALA A 25 -0.97 25.26 -19.12
CA ALA A 25 -2.17 25.51 -18.32
C ALA A 25 -2.93 24.27 -17.77
N GLN A 26 -2.31 23.49 -16.89
CA GLN A 26 -2.97 22.52 -16.04
C GLN A 26 -3.69 23.33 -14.96
N ASP A 27 -5.01 23.26 -15.03
CA ASP A 27 -6.00 24.31 -14.77
C ASP A 27 -5.89 24.96 -13.37
N ALA A 28 -6.02 26.29 -13.28
CA ALA A 28 -6.04 27.00 -11.98
C ALA A 28 -7.15 26.46 -11.05
N ASN A 29 -8.21 25.93 -11.66
CA ASN A 29 -9.30 25.23 -11.00
C ASN A 29 -8.86 23.92 -10.31
N THR A 30 -8.04 23.09 -10.99
CA THR A 30 -7.52 21.84 -10.42
C THR A 30 -6.67 22.11 -9.19
N ASN A 31 -5.82 23.14 -9.24
CA ASN A 31 -5.00 23.53 -8.08
C ASN A 31 -5.86 24.00 -6.90
N ALA A 32 -6.92 24.77 -7.15
CA ALA A 32 -7.85 25.20 -6.10
C ALA A 32 -8.51 24.00 -5.43
N LYS A 33 -9.00 23.02 -6.20
CA LYS A 33 -9.58 21.78 -5.65
C LYS A 33 -8.59 20.98 -4.81
N VAL A 34 -7.33 20.85 -5.24
CA VAL A 34 -6.30 20.17 -4.44
C VAL A 34 -6.08 20.86 -3.10
N VAL A 35 -6.06 22.20 -3.08
CA VAL A 35 -5.97 22.97 -1.83
C VAL A 35 -7.19 22.72 -0.94
N GLU A 36 -8.40 22.74 -1.50
CA GLU A 36 -9.64 22.45 -0.77
C GLU A 36 -9.63 21.05 -0.14
N ILE A 37 -9.18 20.03 -0.88
CA ILE A 37 -9.03 18.65 -0.37
C ILE A 37 -8.09 18.64 0.83
N ILE A 38 -6.93 19.29 0.72
CA ILE A 38 -5.91 19.32 1.78
C ILE A 38 -6.42 20.03 3.02
N GLU A 39 -7.08 21.18 2.85
CA GLU A 39 -7.63 21.97 3.96
C GLU A 39 -8.74 21.19 4.67
N ALA A 40 -9.65 20.59 3.91
CA ALA A 40 -10.74 19.79 4.48
C ALA A 40 -10.21 18.53 5.19
N TYR A 41 -9.17 17.88 4.66
CA TYR A 41 -8.52 16.75 5.32
C TYR A 41 -7.84 17.19 6.64
N GLN A 42 -7.17 18.34 6.65
CA GLN A 42 -6.61 18.89 7.88
C GLN A 42 -7.70 19.21 8.92
N GLU A 43 -8.84 19.76 8.51
CA GLU A 43 -9.97 20.02 9.40
C GLU A 43 -10.58 18.73 9.96
N LEU A 44 -10.69 17.69 9.14
CA LEU A 44 -11.15 16.36 9.52
C LEU A 44 -10.27 15.75 10.63
N LEU A 45 -8.95 15.95 10.53
CA LEU A 45 -7.95 15.44 11.46
C LEU A 45 -7.74 16.33 12.70
N ALA A 46 -8.07 17.61 12.63
CA ALA A 46 -7.89 18.55 13.74
C ALA A 46 -8.82 18.30 14.94
N GLN A 47 -9.83 17.45 14.78
CA GLN A 47 -10.73 17.08 15.88
C GLN A 47 -10.07 15.99 16.72
N GLU A 48 -10.05 16.22 18.04
CA GLU A 48 -9.51 15.28 19.01
C GLU A 48 -10.42 14.05 19.13
N LEU A 49 -9.82 12.87 19.03
CA LEU A 49 -10.45 11.61 19.40
C LEU A 49 -10.26 11.36 20.90
N ASP A 50 -10.93 10.33 21.42
CA ASP A 50 -10.66 9.86 22.79
C ASP A 50 -9.16 9.49 22.91
N PRO A 51 -8.43 9.96 23.94
CA PRO A 51 -7.00 9.65 24.11
C PRO A 51 -6.64 8.16 24.19
N SER A 52 -7.64 7.29 24.41
CA SER A 52 -7.47 5.84 24.41
C SER A 52 -7.53 5.20 23.02
N MET A 53 -7.96 5.96 22.01
CA MET A 53 -8.02 5.51 20.62
C MET A 53 -6.68 5.71 19.91
N GLU A 54 -6.33 4.75 19.06
CA GLU A 54 -5.26 4.91 18.09
C GLU A 54 -5.68 5.91 17.00
N ASP A 55 -4.81 6.88 16.70
CA ASP A 55 -5.10 7.95 15.73
C ASP A 55 -3.97 8.07 14.71
N GLN A 56 -3.64 6.92 14.09
CA GLN A 56 -2.63 6.81 13.05
C GLN A 56 -2.81 7.86 11.94
N PRO A 57 -4.03 8.14 11.42
CA PRO A 57 -4.21 9.18 10.40
C PRO A 57 -3.75 10.57 10.85
N ALA A 58 -4.05 10.96 12.09
CA ALA A 58 -3.60 12.26 12.62
C ALA A 58 -2.10 12.27 12.91
N GLU A 59 -1.51 11.17 13.38
CA GLU A 59 -0.05 11.06 13.55
C GLU A 59 0.68 11.25 12.21
N SER A 60 0.26 10.50 11.18
CA SER A 60 0.83 10.55 9.84
C SER A 60 0.71 11.97 9.25
N TRP A 61 -0.46 12.59 9.37
CA TRP A 61 -0.65 13.98 8.94
C TRP A 61 0.20 14.99 9.71
N ASN A 62 0.39 14.81 11.03
CA ASN A 62 1.23 15.70 11.83
C ASN A 62 2.70 15.67 11.39
N TYR A 63 3.19 14.51 10.93
CA TYR A 63 4.52 14.39 10.33
C TYR A 63 4.58 15.01 8.95
N VAL A 64 3.62 14.65 8.09
CA VAL A 64 3.54 15.10 6.69
C VAL A 64 3.36 16.62 6.59
N SER A 65 2.49 17.21 7.41
CA SER A 65 2.28 18.67 7.48
C SER A 65 3.55 19.44 7.85
N ARG A 66 4.44 18.87 8.67
CA ARG A 66 5.76 19.48 8.95
C ARG A 66 6.66 19.45 7.72
N ALA A 67 6.62 18.39 6.93
CA ALA A 67 7.38 18.29 5.69
C ALA A 67 6.86 19.28 4.62
N ILE A 68 5.54 19.45 4.53
CA ILE A 68 4.89 20.48 3.69
C ILE A 68 5.36 21.87 4.11
N ASN A 69 5.27 22.19 5.41
CA ASN A 69 5.67 23.51 5.95
C ASN A 69 7.16 23.83 5.76
N LYS A 70 8.02 22.82 5.65
CA LYS A 70 9.45 22.98 5.37
C LYS A 70 9.78 23.01 3.86
N GLY A 71 8.77 22.83 3.00
CA GLY A 71 8.94 22.79 1.55
C GLY A 71 9.54 21.49 1.00
N PHE A 72 9.62 20.43 1.80
CA PHE A 72 10.15 19.11 1.40
C PHE A 72 9.10 18.23 0.72
N LEU A 73 7.81 18.51 0.95
CA LEU A 73 6.70 17.82 0.31
C LEU A 73 5.85 18.81 -0.47
N ARG A 74 5.47 18.44 -1.68
CA ARG A 74 4.52 19.17 -2.54
C ARG A 74 3.43 18.24 -3.03
N PHE A 75 2.40 18.83 -3.64
CA PHE A 75 1.32 18.11 -4.30
C PHE A 75 1.39 18.33 -5.80
N THR A 76 1.01 17.32 -6.57
CA THR A 76 0.89 17.41 -8.03
C THR A 76 -0.24 16.50 -8.52
N VAL A 77 -0.69 16.71 -9.75
CA VAL A 77 -1.81 15.97 -10.33
C VAL A 77 -1.37 15.22 -11.59
N ASP A 78 -1.60 13.92 -11.60
CA ASP A 78 -1.41 13.06 -12.78
C ASP A 78 -2.68 13.08 -13.64
N PRO A 79 -2.63 13.64 -14.87
CA PRO A 79 -3.80 13.71 -15.74
C PRO A 79 -4.16 12.37 -16.41
N THR A 80 -3.31 11.35 -16.28
CA THR A 80 -3.43 10.10 -17.05
C THR A 80 -3.91 8.92 -16.23
N ASP A 81 -3.82 8.99 -14.90
CA ASP A 81 -4.23 7.89 -14.03
C ASP A 81 -5.72 7.99 -13.69
N ASN A 82 -6.45 6.90 -13.89
CA ASN A 82 -7.89 6.78 -13.59
C ASN A 82 -8.18 5.53 -12.74
N ASN A 83 -7.15 4.91 -12.14
CA ASN A 83 -7.30 3.71 -11.35
C ASN A 83 -7.55 4.05 -9.87
N LEU A 84 -8.57 3.45 -9.25
CA LEU A 84 -8.91 3.64 -7.84
C LEU A 84 -7.70 3.45 -6.91
N LEU A 85 -6.98 2.34 -7.05
CA LEU A 85 -5.83 1.97 -6.20
C LEU A 85 -4.57 2.79 -6.46
N ARG A 86 -4.57 3.58 -7.55
CA ARG A 86 -3.49 4.53 -7.88
C ARG A 86 -3.95 5.98 -7.85
N GLY A 87 -5.16 6.23 -7.34
CA GLY A 87 -5.72 7.58 -7.22
C GLY A 87 -4.84 8.52 -6.41
N VAL A 88 -4.05 7.99 -5.47
CA VAL A 88 -2.99 8.72 -4.76
C VAL A 88 -1.76 7.85 -4.60
N TYR A 89 -0.58 8.42 -4.79
CA TYR A 89 0.69 7.79 -4.43
C TYR A 89 1.74 8.80 -3.98
N PHE A 90 2.67 8.35 -3.13
CA PHE A 90 3.83 9.15 -2.76
C PHE A 90 5.00 8.85 -3.70
N ARG A 91 5.79 9.89 -4.01
CA ARG A 91 6.97 9.79 -4.87
C ARG A 91 8.12 10.61 -4.32
N ALA A 92 9.20 9.92 -3.97
CA ALA A 92 10.51 10.53 -3.77
C ALA A 92 11.37 10.38 -5.05
N MET A 93 11.95 11.47 -5.53
CA MET A 93 12.87 11.45 -6.67
C MET A 93 14.32 11.40 -6.18
N PRO A 94 15.14 10.42 -6.61
CA PRO A 94 16.56 10.39 -6.27
C PRO A 94 17.26 11.69 -6.67
N GLY A 95 17.98 12.30 -5.74
CA GLY A 95 18.70 13.57 -5.96
C GLY A 95 17.85 14.84 -5.91
N SER A 96 16.54 14.73 -5.65
CA SER A 96 15.67 15.88 -5.37
C SER A 96 15.50 16.09 -3.87
N ASN A 97 15.56 17.35 -3.42
CA ASN A 97 15.21 17.72 -2.05
C ASN A 97 13.68 17.83 -1.84
N THR A 98 12.90 17.69 -2.91
CA THR A 98 11.44 17.82 -2.90
C THR A 98 10.81 16.51 -3.34
N THR A 99 9.88 16.03 -2.52
CA THR A 99 9.04 14.85 -2.75
C THR A 99 7.61 15.27 -3.06
N HIS A 100 6.80 14.35 -3.57
CA HIS A 100 5.42 14.65 -3.98
C HIS A 100 4.43 13.62 -3.46
N ILE A 101 3.27 14.07 -2.99
CA ILE A 101 2.04 13.27 -3.05
C ILE A 101 1.39 13.61 -4.39
N VAL A 102 1.19 12.59 -5.22
CA VAL A 102 0.56 12.71 -6.53
C VAL A 102 -0.88 12.25 -6.41
N LEU A 103 -1.82 13.11 -6.81
CA LEU A 103 -3.23 12.77 -6.92
C LEU A 103 -3.55 12.53 -8.40
N SER A 104 -4.46 11.61 -8.69
CA SER A 104 -4.97 11.48 -10.05
C SER A 104 -6.00 12.57 -10.36
N GLN A 105 -6.12 12.96 -11.63
CA GLN A 105 -7.15 13.92 -12.05
C GLN A 105 -8.56 13.40 -11.74
N TRP A 106 -8.79 12.10 -11.93
CA TRP A 106 -10.04 11.44 -11.56
C TRP A 106 -10.41 11.67 -10.08
N LEU A 107 -9.44 11.51 -9.16
CA LEU A 107 -9.70 11.71 -7.73
C LEU A 107 -10.06 13.17 -7.41
N VAL A 108 -9.39 14.12 -8.07
CA VAL A 108 -9.69 15.55 -7.92
C VAL A 108 -11.07 15.90 -8.49
N ASP A 109 -11.51 15.21 -9.53
CA ASP A 109 -12.80 15.48 -10.18
C ASP A 109 -13.99 14.96 -9.37
N ILE A 110 -13.86 13.82 -8.70
CA ILE A 110 -14.93 13.25 -7.88
C ILE A 110 -15.07 13.90 -6.49
N TRP A 111 -14.09 14.70 -6.05
CA TRP A 111 -14.04 15.33 -4.73
C TRP A 111 -15.37 15.98 -4.25
N PRO A 112 -16.07 16.78 -5.07
CA PRO A 112 -17.30 17.44 -4.62
C PRO A 112 -18.42 16.45 -4.27
N ASP A 113 -18.46 15.30 -4.95
CA ASP A 113 -19.55 14.33 -4.86
C ASP A 113 -19.20 13.17 -3.91
N TYR A 114 -17.91 12.82 -3.82
CA TYR A 114 -17.40 11.66 -3.07
C TYR A 114 -16.24 12.02 -2.11
N PRO A 115 -16.44 12.98 -1.19
CA PRO A 115 -15.36 13.44 -0.30
C PRO A 115 -14.83 12.37 0.65
N SER A 116 -15.66 11.41 1.09
CA SER A 116 -15.22 10.30 1.96
C SER A 116 -14.14 9.48 1.27
N MET A 117 -14.42 9.03 0.05
CA MET A 117 -13.50 8.19 -0.72
C MET A 117 -12.21 8.94 -1.05
N VAL A 118 -12.30 10.24 -1.37
CA VAL A 118 -11.10 11.07 -1.58
C VAL A 118 -10.26 11.11 -0.32
N PHE A 119 -10.84 11.31 0.86
CA PHE A 119 -10.08 11.28 2.12
C PHE A 119 -9.47 9.91 2.41
N SER A 120 -10.23 8.84 2.21
CA SER A 120 -9.78 7.46 2.39
C SER A 120 -8.58 7.14 1.51
N LEU A 121 -8.62 7.46 0.21
CA LEU A 121 -7.51 7.26 -0.71
C LEU A 121 -6.34 8.22 -0.47
N PHE A 122 -6.63 9.47 -0.11
CA PHE A 122 -5.60 10.46 0.23
C PHE A 122 -4.77 10.03 1.44
N SER A 123 -5.40 9.37 2.42
CA SER A 123 -4.69 8.82 3.57
C SER A 123 -3.62 7.80 3.20
N LEU A 124 -3.80 7.03 2.11
CA LEU A 124 -2.80 6.07 1.63
C LEU A 124 -1.50 6.79 1.21
N GLY A 125 -1.62 7.90 0.49
CA GLY A 125 -0.46 8.72 0.09
C GLY A 125 0.19 9.46 1.26
N VAL A 126 -0.62 9.88 2.24
CA VAL A 126 -0.13 10.50 3.48
C VAL A 126 0.64 9.49 4.33
N GLU A 127 0.16 8.25 4.44
CA GLU A 127 0.82 7.18 5.19
C GLU A 127 2.16 6.78 4.56
N ASP A 128 2.20 6.61 3.24
CA ASP A 128 3.44 6.31 2.51
C ASP A 128 4.49 7.44 2.68
N ALA A 129 4.05 8.70 2.60
CA ALA A 129 4.90 9.85 2.88
C ALA A 129 5.36 9.89 4.35
N TYR A 130 4.50 9.54 5.31
CA TYR A 130 4.86 9.45 6.72
C TYR A 130 5.97 8.42 6.94
N ILE A 131 5.85 7.22 6.36
CA ILE A 131 6.85 6.16 6.46
C ILE A 131 8.19 6.64 5.89
N PHE A 132 8.18 7.31 4.74
CA PHE A 132 9.38 7.92 4.17
C PHE A 132 10.02 8.97 5.10
N PHE A 133 9.24 9.90 5.65
CA PHE A 133 9.80 10.96 6.50
C PHE A 133 10.25 10.46 7.89
N LYS A 134 9.72 9.32 8.34
CA LYS A 134 10.11 8.65 9.57
C LYS A 134 11.43 7.90 9.40
N ASP A 135 11.57 7.14 8.31
CA ASP A 135 12.78 6.39 7.97
C ASP A 135 12.99 6.31 6.45
N PRO A 136 13.70 7.29 5.84
CA PRO A 136 13.92 7.32 4.39
C PRO A 136 14.73 6.13 3.88
N GLN A 137 15.62 5.56 4.72
CA GLN A 137 16.46 4.44 4.33
C GLN A 137 15.65 3.16 4.26
N ALA A 138 14.85 2.87 5.30
CA ALA A 138 13.95 1.72 5.29
C ALA A 138 12.91 1.83 4.17
N TRP A 139 12.36 3.02 3.93
CA TRP A 139 11.47 3.26 2.79
C TRP A 139 12.18 3.02 1.44
N GLY A 140 13.42 3.46 1.27
CA GLY A 140 14.18 3.19 0.04
C GLY A 140 14.40 1.69 -0.21
N VAL A 141 14.64 0.92 0.84
CA VAL A 141 14.77 -0.55 0.77
C VAL A 141 13.43 -1.21 0.45
N SER A 142 12.31 -0.70 0.98
CA SER A 142 11.00 -1.28 0.70
C SER A 142 10.59 -1.12 -0.77
N GLN A 143 11.05 -0.09 -1.47
CA GLN A 143 10.76 0.10 -2.89
C GLN A 143 11.34 -1.00 -3.79
N ILE A 144 12.33 -1.76 -3.32
CA ILE A 144 12.95 -2.86 -4.07
C ILE A 144 12.54 -4.26 -3.57
N ASN A 145 11.92 -4.35 -2.39
CA ASN A 145 11.47 -5.61 -1.80
C ASN A 145 9.94 -5.67 -1.76
N LYS A 146 9.35 -6.61 -2.51
CA LYS A 146 7.89 -6.77 -2.58
C LYS A 146 7.22 -7.05 -1.25
N LEU A 147 7.88 -7.77 -0.33
CA LEU A 147 7.34 -8.04 0.99
C LEU A 147 7.24 -6.75 1.80
N ASP A 148 8.31 -5.95 1.82
CA ASP A 148 8.34 -4.68 2.55
C ASP A 148 7.38 -3.66 1.93
N LEU A 149 7.28 -3.62 0.59
CA LEU A 149 6.28 -2.79 -0.10
C LEU A 149 4.85 -3.18 0.27
N LEU A 150 4.55 -4.49 0.33
CA LEU A 150 3.25 -4.99 0.76
C LEU A 150 2.93 -4.58 2.20
N LEU A 151 3.92 -4.62 3.11
CA LEU A 151 3.74 -4.17 4.49
C LEU A 151 3.42 -2.67 4.55
N ILE A 152 4.07 -1.83 3.74
CA ILE A 152 3.70 -0.41 3.61
C ILE A 152 2.26 -0.25 3.13
N ARG A 153 1.82 -1.05 2.16
CA ARG A 153 0.41 -1.03 1.70
C ARG A 153 -0.56 -1.40 2.80
N ILE A 154 -0.24 -2.40 3.63
CA ILE A 154 -1.05 -2.81 4.77
C ILE A 154 -1.18 -1.68 5.80
N GLU A 155 -0.09 -0.98 6.11
CA GLU A 155 -0.14 0.21 6.98
C GLU A 155 -1.02 1.31 6.38
N GLY A 156 -0.95 1.53 5.06
CA GLY A 156 -1.86 2.42 4.34
C GLY A 156 -3.33 2.03 4.54
N TYR A 157 -3.67 0.76 4.32
CA TYR A 157 -5.03 0.26 4.51
C TYR A 157 -5.51 0.34 5.96
N ASN A 158 -4.62 0.11 6.93
CA ASN A 158 -4.91 0.29 8.35
C ASN A 158 -5.24 1.76 8.67
N SER A 159 -4.41 2.69 8.20
CA SER A 159 -4.62 4.13 8.35
C SER A 159 -5.95 4.57 7.73
N ALA A 160 -6.25 4.11 6.51
CA ALA A 160 -7.51 4.39 5.83
C ALA A 160 -8.73 3.80 6.58
N ALA A 161 -8.66 2.57 7.07
CA ALA A 161 -9.74 1.95 7.85
C ALA A 161 -10.01 2.69 9.17
N LEU A 162 -8.96 3.11 9.88
CA LEU A 162 -9.07 3.94 11.09
C LEU A 162 -9.70 5.30 10.78
N LEU A 163 -9.31 5.94 9.66
CA LEU A 163 -9.92 7.18 9.20
C LEU A 163 -11.43 6.99 8.94
N ILE A 164 -11.81 5.92 8.24
CA ILE A 164 -13.20 5.60 7.94
C ILE A 164 -13.99 5.41 9.25
N ARG A 165 -13.52 4.51 10.12
CA ARG A 165 -14.18 4.13 11.38
C ARG A 165 -14.36 5.30 12.33
N ASP A 166 -13.30 6.06 12.56
CA ASP A 166 -13.24 7.01 13.68
C ASP A 166 -13.56 8.44 13.28
N ARG A 167 -13.49 8.75 11.99
CA ARG A 167 -13.58 10.14 11.49
C ARG A 167 -14.64 10.34 10.42
N LEU A 168 -14.82 9.40 9.49
CA LEU A 168 -15.81 9.56 8.41
C LEU A 168 -17.20 9.09 8.86
N LEU A 169 -17.33 7.86 9.34
CA LEU A 169 -18.62 7.31 9.79
C LEU A 169 -19.31 8.17 10.87
N PRO A 170 -18.63 8.61 11.95
CA PRO A 170 -19.28 9.41 13.00
C PRO A 170 -19.78 10.77 12.52
N ARG A 171 -19.28 11.26 11.38
CA ARG A 171 -19.67 12.53 10.76
C ARG A 171 -20.76 12.38 9.70
N GLY A 172 -21.27 11.16 9.50
CA GLY A 172 -22.37 10.88 8.59
C GLY A 172 -21.98 10.89 7.11
N TYR A 173 -20.70 10.68 6.80
CA TYR A 173 -20.28 10.41 5.43
C TYR A 173 -20.89 9.10 4.95
N LEU A 174 -21.38 9.08 3.71
CA LEU A 174 -21.82 7.85 3.05
C LEU A 174 -20.59 7.10 2.53
N LEU A 175 -20.41 5.85 2.96
CA LEU A 175 -19.31 5.02 2.49
C LEU A 175 -19.59 4.45 1.11
N SER A 176 -18.57 4.44 0.25
CA SER A 176 -18.59 3.65 -0.98
C SER A 176 -18.44 2.14 -0.68
N PRO A 177 -18.66 1.24 -1.66
CA PRO A 177 -18.35 -0.18 -1.56
C PRO A 177 -16.89 -0.46 -1.25
N TYR A 178 -15.96 0.36 -1.78
CA TYR A 178 -14.54 0.25 -1.45
C TYR A 178 -14.29 0.54 0.04
N GLU A 179 -14.86 1.63 0.55
CA GLU A 179 -14.70 2.02 1.96
C GLU A 179 -15.36 1.03 2.90
N SER A 180 -16.54 0.52 2.53
CA SER A 180 -17.26 -0.50 3.29
C SER A 180 -16.47 -1.81 3.32
N PHE A 181 -16.01 -2.29 2.15
CA PHE A 181 -15.18 -3.49 2.05
C PHE A 181 -13.89 -3.38 2.87
N LEU A 182 -13.21 -2.24 2.82
CA LEU A 182 -11.98 -2.01 3.57
C LEU A 182 -12.24 -2.02 5.09
N LEU A 183 -13.31 -1.37 5.53
CA LEU A 183 -13.70 -1.36 6.95
C LEU A 183 -14.10 -2.75 7.43
N ASP A 184 -14.92 -3.47 6.67
CA ASP A 184 -15.35 -4.84 7.00
C ASP A 184 -14.13 -5.75 7.12
N SER A 185 -13.18 -5.69 6.16
CA SER A 185 -11.94 -6.46 6.25
C SER A 185 -11.11 -6.08 7.47
N TYR A 186 -11.01 -4.79 7.80
CA TYR A 186 -10.30 -4.37 9.01
C TYR A 186 -10.93 -4.95 10.29
N GLU A 187 -12.25 -4.89 10.41
CA GLU A 187 -12.98 -5.31 11.62
C GLU A 187 -13.13 -6.83 11.75
N GLU A 188 -13.35 -7.53 10.64
CA GLU A 188 -13.67 -8.96 10.65
C GLU A 188 -12.42 -9.85 10.53
N ASP A 189 -11.43 -9.45 9.73
CA ASP A 189 -10.29 -10.30 9.39
C ASP A 189 -8.92 -9.63 9.43
N LYS A 190 -8.83 -8.44 10.05
CA LYS A 190 -7.59 -7.67 10.21
C LYS A 190 -6.89 -7.42 8.87
N LEU A 191 -7.66 -6.96 7.88
CA LEU A 191 -7.22 -6.62 6.52
C LEU A 191 -6.83 -7.82 5.64
N ALA A 192 -7.07 -9.06 6.07
CA ALA A 192 -6.71 -10.24 5.28
C ALA A 192 -7.44 -10.27 3.93
N SER A 193 -8.74 -9.95 3.89
CA SER A 193 -9.50 -9.84 2.64
C SER A 193 -9.03 -8.66 1.78
N ALA A 194 -8.76 -7.50 2.38
CA ALA A 194 -8.22 -6.35 1.66
C ALA A 194 -6.89 -6.69 0.97
N ILE A 195 -5.97 -7.34 1.67
CA ILE A 195 -4.68 -7.79 1.09
C ILE A 195 -4.91 -8.82 -0.04
N MET A 196 -5.84 -9.75 0.16
CA MET A 196 -6.13 -10.80 -0.82
C MET A 196 -6.75 -10.26 -2.11
N TYR A 197 -7.68 -9.32 -2.01
CA TYR A 197 -8.45 -8.87 -3.17
C TYR A 197 -7.89 -7.61 -3.83
N LEU A 198 -7.31 -6.68 -3.05
CA LEU A 198 -6.74 -5.44 -3.58
C LEU A 198 -5.30 -5.65 -4.06
N GLU A 199 -4.47 -6.33 -3.26
CA GLU A 199 -3.05 -6.53 -3.57
C GLU A 199 -2.77 -7.87 -4.28
N ARG A 200 -3.73 -8.81 -4.25
CA ARG A 200 -3.58 -10.19 -4.74
C ARG A 200 -2.47 -10.97 -4.01
N PHE A 201 -2.34 -10.71 -2.71
CA PHE A 201 -1.42 -11.41 -1.83
C PHE A 201 -2.13 -12.13 -0.68
N SER A 202 -1.53 -13.17 -0.15
CA SER A 202 -2.00 -13.86 1.05
C SER A 202 -1.34 -13.24 2.28
N SER A 203 -2.15 -12.68 3.18
CA SER A 203 -1.68 -12.12 4.45
C SER A 203 -0.93 -13.17 5.28
N LEU A 204 -1.40 -14.43 5.29
CA LEU A 204 -0.75 -15.53 6.01
C LEU A 204 0.64 -15.86 5.44
N VAL A 205 0.78 -15.91 4.12
CA VAL A 205 2.08 -16.14 3.48
C VAL A 205 3.04 -14.98 3.76
N ALA A 206 2.57 -13.74 3.59
CA ALA A 206 3.36 -12.55 3.84
C ALA A 206 3.83 -12.47 5.31
N GLN A 207 2.93 -12.72 6.27
CA GLN A 207 3.23 -12.72 7.69
C GLN A 207 4.24 -13.82 8.05
N GLY A 208 4.06 -15.04 7.54
CA GLY A 208 4.98 -16.15 7.75
C GLY A 208 6.39 -15.80 7.26
N LEU A 209 6.50 -15.29 6.03
CA LEU A 209 7.78 -14.87 5.44
C LEU A 209 8.42 -13.70 6.20
N TYR A 210 7.63 -12.73 6.67
CA TYR A 210 8.13 -11.62 7.47
C TYR A 210 8.73 -12.09 8.80
N ILE A 211 8.01 -12.94 9.54
CA ILE A 211 8.48 -13.49 10.83
C ILE A 211 9.76 -14.31 10.63
N ALA A 212 9.80 -15.15 9.60
CA ALA A 212 10.98 -15.96 9.29
C ALA A 212 12.19 -15.06 8.92
N THR A 213 11.97 -14.02 8.11
CA THR A 213 13.01 -13.05 7.73
C THR A 213 13.56 -12.33 8.95
N ARG A 214 12.70 -11.87 9.86
CA ARG A 214 13.15 -11.24 11.12
C ARG A 214 13.96 -12.19 11.98
N THR A 215 13.53 -13.44 12.08
CA THR A 215 14.27 -14.47 12.83
C THR A 215 15.66 -14.69 12.24
N PHE A 216 15.78 -14.71 10.91
CA PHE A 216 17.06 -14.76 10.21
C PHE A 216 17.91 -13.51 10.45
N GLU A 217 17.32 -12.31 10.45
CA GLU A 217 18.04 -11.08 10.77
C GLU A 217 18.60 -11.08 12.19
N GLU A 218 17.85 -11.63 13.15
CA GLU A 218 18.23 -11.68 14.56
C GLU A 218 19.25 -12.79 14.88
N LYS A 219 19.07 -13.99 14.31
CA LYS A 219 19.88 -15.18 14.63
C LYS A 219 20.99 -15.49 13.62
N GLY A 220 20.86 -15.04 12.38
CA GLY A 220 21.77 -15.37 11.28
C GLY A 220 21.70 -16.80 10.76
N ASP A 221 20.67 -17.57 11.14
CA ASP A 221 20.50 -18.96 10.71
C ASP A 221 19.85 -19.03 9.32
N ALA A 222 20.70 -19.16 8.30
CA ALA A 222 20.27 -19.25 6.91
C ALA A 222 19.53 -20.55 6.60
N ASP A 223 19.86 -21.66 7.28
CA ASP A 223 19.24 -22.95 7.03
C ASP A 223 17.81 -22.99 7.60
N GLU A 224 17.58 -22.39 8.78
CA GLU A 224 16.24 -22.21 9.35
C GLU A 224 15.31 -21.46 8.37
N LEU A 225 15.80 -20.39 7.73
CA LEU A 225 15.01 -19.62 6.76
C LEU A 225 14.76 -20.41 5.46
N ARG A 226 15.78 -21.10 4.92
CA ARG A 226 15.61 -21.96 3.73
C ARG A 226 14.58 -23.05 3.96
N ASP A 227 14.66 -23.73 5.10
CA ASP A 227 13.74 -24.82 5.44
C ASP A 227 12.32 -24.30 5.63
N PHE A 228 12.14 -23.14 6.26
CA PHE A 228 10.83 -22.49 6.36
C PHE A 228 10.25 -22.18 4.98
N ILE A 229 11.02 -21.53 4.10
CA ILE A 229 10.57 -21.14 2.75
C ILE A 229 10.14 -22.37 1.95
N ASN A 230 10.97 -23.42 1.93
CA ASN A 230 10.67 -24.64 1.19
C ASN A 230 9.48 -25.39 1.79
N SER A 231 9.39 -25.52 3.11
CA SER A 231 8.27 -26.21 3.77
C SER A 231 6.94 -25.48 3.55
N LEU A 232 6.97 -24.14 3.57
CA LEU A 232 5.80 -23.33 3.24
C LEU A 232 5.36 -23.59 1.80
N GLY A 233 6.28 -23.55 0.83
CA GLY A 233 5.96 -23.76 -0.58
C GLY A 233 5.44 -25.18 -0.86
N GLU A 234 6.02 -26.20 -0.25
CA GLU A 234 5.55 -27.59 -0.33
C GLU A 234 4.13 -27.73 0.22
N GLY A 235 3.85 -27.12 1.38
CA GLY A 235 2.52 -27.08 1.97
C GLY A 235 1.48 -26.41 1.05
N LEU A 236 1.84 -25.26 0.46
CA LEU A 236 0.97 -24.55 -0.48
C LEU A 236 0.68 -25.36 -1.75
N LEU A 237 1.70 -26.03 -2.30
CA LEU A 237 1.54 -26.89 -3.47
C LEU A 237 0.62 -28.07 -3.17
N ASN A 238 0.84 -28.76 -2.04
CA ASN A 238 0.01 -29.90 -1.63
C ASN A 238 -1.45 -29.47 -1.43
N ASN A 239 -1.68 -28.39 -0.67
CA ASN A 239 -3.01 -27.84 -0.46
C ASN A 239 -3.73 -27.52 -1.77
N ARG A 240 -3.01 -26.96 -2.75
CA ARG A 240 -3.58 -26.65 -4.07
C ARG A 240 -3.88 -27.91 -4.90
N LEU A 241 -3.05 -28.94 -4.82
CA LEU A 241 -3.22 -30.21 -5.54
C LEU A 241 -4.33 -31.09 -4.94
N GLU A 242 -4.65 -30.92 -3.66
CA GLU A 242 -5.73 -31.63 -2.97
C GLU A 242 -7.14 -31.09 -3.34
N LEU A 243 -7.22 -29.94 -4.02
CA LEU A 243 -8.50 -29.39 -4.47
C LEU A 243 -9.16 -30.29 -5.53
N PRO A 244 -10.48 -30.55 -5.42
CA PRO A 244 -11.22 -31.29 -6.43
C PRO A 244 -11.08 -30.70 -7.86
N PRO A 245 -10.99 -31.53 -8.92
CA PRO A 245 -10.80 -31.09 -10.31
C PRO A 245 -11.85 -30.16 -10.94
N LEU A 246 -12.87 -29.74 -10.18
CA LEU A 246 -13.97 -28.87 -10.62
C LEU A 246 -14.40 -27.93 -9.49
N SER A 247 -13.47 -27.60 -8.59
CA SER A 247 -13.73 -26.62 -7.53
C SER A 247 -14.15 -25.28 -8.14
N ASP A 248 -15.07 -24.58 -7.47
CA ASP A 248 -15.47 -23.25 -7.92
C ASP A 248 -14.37 -22.22 -7.68
N ASP A 249 -14.54 -21.05 -8.30
CA ASP A 249 -13.56 -19.98 -8.22
C ASP A 249 -13.35 -19.48 -6.78
N ALA A 250 -14.41 -19.45 -5.96
CA ALA A 250 -14.34 -19.04 -4.56
C ALA A 250 -13.46 -20.00 -3.72
N THR A 251 -13.49 -21.29 -4.05
CA THR A 251 -12.65 -22.30 -3.42
C THR A 251 -11.21 -22.23 -3.94
N ILE A 252 -11.00 -22.02 -5.24
CA ILE A 252 -9.65 -22.01 -5.85
C ILE A 252 -8.88 -20.74 -5.49
N TYR A 253 -9.54 -19.58 -5.49
CA TYR A 253 -8.88 -18.28 -5.45
C TYR A 253 -7.94 -18.08 -4.24
N PRO A 254 -8.31 -18.40 -2.98
CA PRO A 254 -7.40 -18.23 -1.85
C PRO A 254 -6.11 -19.04 -1.97
N TYR A 255 -6.19 -20.27 -2.51
CA TYR A 255 -5.02 -21.13 -2.72
C TYR A 255 -4.15 -20.62 -3.86
N ALA A 256 -4.77 -20.17 -4.95
CA ALA A 256 -4.07 -19.55 -6.07
C ALA A 256 -3.32 -18.29 -5.63
N VAL A 257 -3.95 -17.43 -4.82
CA VAL A 257 -3.32 -16.22 -4.26
C VAL A 257 -2.17 -16.60 -3.33
N ALA A 258 -2.30 -17.63 -2.50
CA ALA A 258 -1.23 -18.06 -1.61
C ALA A 258 0.00 -18.58 -2.40
N VAL A 259 -0.22 -19.40 -3.43
CA VAL A 259 0.84 -19.84 -4.35
C VAL A 259 1.49 -18.66 -5.07
N HIS A 260 0.68 -17.73 -5.61
CA HIS A 260 1.17 -16.51 -6.23
C HIS A 260 2.05 -15.69 -5.28
N SER A 261 1.61 -15.53 -4.03
CA SER A 261 2.32 -14.79 -3.01
C SER A 261 3.70 -15.38 -2.71
N TRP A 262 3.78 -16.70 -2.55
CA TRP A 262 5.05 -17.37 -2.30
C TRP A 262 6.03 -17.14 -3.46
N LEU A 263 5.55 -17.28 -4.71
CA LEU A 263 6.37 -17.10 -5.92
C LEU A 263 6.88 -15.68 -6.09
N GLU A 264 6.09 -14.68 -5.68
CA GLU A 264 6.43 -13.27 -5.81
C GLU A 264 7.30 -12.74 -4.65
N LEU A 265 7.14 -13.29 -3.45
CA LEU A 265 7.78 -12.77 -2.23
C LEU A 265 9.07 -13.49 -1.86
N THR A 266 9.24 -14.77 -2.19
CA THR A 266 10.44 -15.54 -1.79
C THR A 266 11.73 -15.26 -2.57
N PRO A 267 11.73 -14.81 -3.86
CA PRO A 267 12.98 -14.60 -4.59
C PRO A 267 13.95 -13.61 -3.93
N SER A 268 13.43 -12.51 -3.36
CA SER A 268 14.25 -11.52 -2.66
C SER A 268 14.85 -12.10 -1.38
N LEU A 269 14.10 -12.92 -0.64
CA LEU A 269 14.55 -13.57 0.59
C LEU A 269 15.66 -14.59 0.32
N ILE A 270 15.47 -15.46 -0.67
CA ILE A 270 16.50 -16.43 -1.06
C ILE A 270 17.76 -15.71 -1.56
N SER A 271 17.61 -14.66 -2.37
CA SER A 271 18.75 -13.82 -2.77
C SER A 271 19.46 -13.17 -1.58
N HIS A 272 18.69 -12.69 -0.61
CA HIS A 272 19.22 -12.03 0.60
C HIS A 272 20.05 -12.98 1.47
N ILE A 273 19.63 -14.24 1.61
CA ILE A 273 20.40 -15.27 2.33
C ILE A 273 21.85 -15.36 1.81
N HIS A 274 22.03 -15.35 0.49
CA HIS A 274 23.36 -15.45 -0.14
C HIS A 274 24.11 -14.13 -0.20
N ASN A 275 23.39 -13.01 -0.31
CA ASN A 275 24.00 -11.72 -0.62
C ASN A 275 24.19 -10.79 0.58
N LYS A 276 23.57 -11.07 1.75
CA LYS A 276 23.60 -10.20 2.94
C LYS A 276 25.01 -9.71 3.32
N ASN A 277 26.00 -10.58 3.25
CA ASN A 277 27.40 -10.28 3.59
C ASN A 277 28.37 -10.47 2.42
N ASN A 278 27.85 -10.62 1.19
CA ASN A 278 28.67 -10.92 0.03
C ASN A 278 29.18 -9.63 -0.63
N ALA A 279 30.51 -9.44 -0.62
CA ALA A 279 31.16 -8.30 -1.26
C ALA A 279 31.01 -8.31 -2.80
N SER A 280 30.65 -9.44 -3.39
CA SER A 280 30.34 -9.59 -4.82
C SER A 280 29.01 -10.33 -4.96
N PRO A 281 27.87 -9.61 -4.85
CA PRO A 281 26.55 -10.21 -4.85
C PRO A 281 26.30 -11.10 -6.06
N LEU A 282 25.75 -12.28 -5.81
CA LEU A 282 25.30 -13.22 -6.84
C LEU A 282 24.04 -12.68 -7.52
N SER A 283 23.95 -12.89 -8.82
CA SER A 283 22.71 -12.76 -9.57
C SER A 283 21.69 -13.79 -9.11
N PHE A 284 20.39 -13.55 -9.34
CA PHE A 284 19.36 -14.50 -8.95
C PHE A 284 19.51 -15.86 -9.66
N LEU A 285 20.03 -15.89 -10.89
CA LEU A 285 20.31 -17.15 -11.61
C LEU A 285 21.40 -17.97 -10.91
N GLU A 286 22.50 -17.32 -10.52
CA GLU A 286 23.57 -17.97 -9.75
C GLU A 286 23.06 -18.46 -8.38
N VAL A 287 22.13 -17.72 -7.76
CA VAL A 287 21.48 -18.16 -6.51
C VAL A 287 20.62 -19.41 -6.73
N LEU A 288 19.86 -19.48 -7.83
CA LEU A 288 19.05 -20.68 -8.13
C LEU A 288 19.90 -21.93 -8.34
N GLU A 289 21.05 -21.80 -9.03
CA GLU A 289 22.00 -22.90 -9.21
C GLU A 289 22.51 -23.49 -7.88
N LEU A 290 22.52 -22.68 -6.81
CA LEU A 290 22.92 -23.08 -5.46
C LEU A 290 21.75 -23.61 -4.62
N GLU A 291 20.51 -23.39 -5.04
CA GLU A 291 19.28 -23.64 -4.27
C GLU A 291 18.36 -24.63 -4.99
N GLN A 292 18.89 -25.78 -5.38
CA GLN A 292 18.18 -26.78 -6.21
C GLN A 292 16.79 -27.18 -5.67
N ARG A 293 16.65 -27.39 -4.34
CA ARG A 293 15.36 -27.72 -3.73
C ARG A 293 14.33 -26.59 -3.95
N TYR A 294 14.75 -25.35 -3.78
CA TYR A 294 13.91 -24.18 -3.99
C TYR A 294 13.55 -24.03 -5.47
N GLU A 295 14.53 -24.21 -6.37
CA GLU A 295 14.32 -24.15 -7.82
C GLU A 295 13.27 -25.17 -8.29
N GLU A 296 13.44 -26.45 -7.94
CA GLU A 296 12.50 -27.52 -8.31
C GLU A 296 11.08 -27.27 -7.76
N LEU A 297 10.97 -26.77 -6.52
CA LEU A 297 9.69 -26.43 -5.91
C LEU A 297 9.05 -25.23 -6.61
N ARG A 298 9.85 -24.21 -6.92
CA ARG A 298 9.41 -23.01 -7.64
C ARG A 298 8.85 -23.37 -9.02
N GLU A 299 9.49 -24.26 -9.77
CA GLU A 299 8.99 -24.71 -11.08
C GLU A 299 7.61 -25.38 -11.00
N LYS A 300 7.39 -26.22 -9.97
CA LYS A 300 6.09 -26.87 -9.73
C LYS A 300 5.01 -25.85 -9.37
N LEU A 301 5.33 -24.92 -8.48
CA LEU A 301 4.41 -23.84 -8.08
C LEU A 301 4.11 -22.91 -9.26
N GLU A 302 5.07 -22.58 -10.11
CA GLU A 302 4.86 -21.80 -11.33
C GLU A 302 3.90 -22.48 -12.29
N THR A 303 4.07 -23.79 -12.48
CA THR A 303 3.16 -24.58 -13.33
C THR A 303 1.73 -24.51 -12.79
N SER A 304 1.55 -24.59 -11.47
CA SER A 304 0.24 -24.37 -10.84
C SER A 304 -0.29 -22.96 -11.07
N ARG A 305 0.54 -21.93 -10.84
CA ARG A 305 0.16 -20.52 -10.99
C ARG A 305 -0.27 -20.20 -12.41
N ILE A 306 0.39 -20.74 -13.43
CA ILE A 306 0.03 -20.53 -14.83
C ILE A 306 -1.41 -20.98 -15.09
N GLY A 307 -1.83 -22.11 -14.51
CA GLY A 307 -3.21 -22.60 -14.60
C GLY A 307 -4.23 -21.69 -13.90
N ASP A 308 -3.85 -21.10 -12.77
CA ASP A 308 -4.74 -20.28 -11.94
C ASP A 308 -4.76 -18.79 -12.33
N MET A 309 -3.79 -18.32 -13.12
CA MET A 309 -3.64 -16.91 -13.47
C MET A 309 -4.90 -16.27 -14.10
N PRO A 310 -5.65 -16.96 -15.00
CA PRO A 310 -6.90 -16.41 -15.52
C PRO A 310 -7.94 -16.11 -14.43
N ILE A 311 -8.05 -16.97 -13.41
CA ILE A 311 -8.97 -16.78 -12.29
C ILE A 311 -8.51 -15.60 -11.43
N LEU A 312 -7.21 -15.50 -11.16
CA LEU A 312 -6.62 -14.39 -10.39
C LEU A 312 -6.88 -13.03 -11.04
N ILE A 313 -6.71 -12.95 -12.37
CA ILE A 313 -6.95 -11.72 -13.14
C ILE A 313 -8.43 -11.37 -13.13
N ARG A 314 -9.31 -12.31 -13.52
CA ARG A 314 -10.74 -12.05 -13.64
C ARG A 314 -11.36 -11.61 -12.32
N ILE A 315 -11.09 -12.31 -11.21
CA ILE A 315 -11.67 -11.92 -9.90
C ILE A 315 -11.23 -10.52 -9.49
N HIS A 316 -9.97 -10.18 -9.71
CA HIS A 316 -9.49 -8.84 -9.39
C HIS A 316 -10.15 -7.78 -10.28
N GLU A 317 -10.28 -8.03 -11.58
CA GLU A 317 -11.00 -7.13 -12.50
C GLU A 317 -12.47 -6.96 -12.10
N ASP A 318 -13.16 -8.04 -11.74
CA ASP A 318 -14.57 -8.00 -11.30
C ASP A 318 -14.74 -7.17 -10.01
N ILE A 319 -13.82 -7.33 -9.06
CA ILE A 319 -13.81 -6.57 -7.79
C ILE A 319 -13.54 -5.08 -8.05
N MET A 320 -12.51 -4.78 -8.83
CA MET A 320 -12.17 -3.40 -9.19
C MET A 320 -13.33 -2.74 -9.96
N ALA A 321 -13.96 -3.45 -10.89
CA ALA A 321 -15.16 -2.97 -11.56
C ALA A 321 -16.31 -2.74 -10.58
N GLY A 322 -16.49 -3.62 -9.59
CA GLY A 322 -17.47 -3.46 -8.52
C GLY A 322 -17.28 -2.17 -7.73
N PHE A 323 -16.04 -1.80 -7.43
CA PHE A 323 -15.73 -0.54 -6.76
C PHE A 323 -15.88 0.66 -7.71
N GLU A 324 -15.41 0.57 -8.95
CA GLU A 324 -15.35 1.70 -9.87
C GLU A 324 -16.69 2.03 -10.55
N ASN A 325 -17.62 1.07 -10.65
CA ASN A 325 -18.89 1.26 -11.35
C ASN A 325 -19.78 2.36 -10.75
N GLU A 326 -19.58 2.73 -9.49
CA GLU A 326 -20.30 3.83 -8.85
C GLU A 326 -19.84 5.21 -9.31
N PHE A 327 -18.63 5.31 -9.88
CA PHE A 327 -18.00 6.58 -10.27
C PHE A 327 -18.03 6.84 -11.77
N LYS A 328 -18.69 5.97 -12.55
CA LYS A 328 -18.92 6.18 -13.98
C LYS A 328 -20.01 7.23 -14.17
N LEU A 329 -19.56 8.49 -14.27
CA LEU A 329 -20.36 9.65 -14.69
C LEU A 329 -20.96 9.47 -16.10
#